data_AF-A0A517P0V5-F1
#
_entry.id   AF-A0A517P0V5-F1
#
_cell.length_a   1.000
_cell.length_b   1.000
_cell.length_c   1.000
_cell.angle_alpha   90.00
_cell.angle_beta   90.00
_cell.angle_gamma   90.00
#
_symmetry.space_group_name_H-M   'P 1'
#
loop_
_entity.id
_entity.type
_entity.pdbx_description
1 polymer ?
#
loop_
_entity_poly.entity_id
_entity_poly.type
_entity_poly.pdbx_seq_one_letter_code
_entity_poly.pdbx_strand_id
1 'polypeptide(L)'
;MTFRGVTLAALMLSASQTAFAEDKNNYDGDGYVTPVAFVGDITSEAEDAYFAADAAEATRAQQRRTRRVATAAAVSQPTQYAVQPAAPAYNQVAQVGCLGGCAGSGCGASNCDAPGCGLPGPAMSYGMAPSCDSMGGCDSIGCGTMFSGGCNSPSCGCDAPSSGCSVLGGGCSSPSCGCEMGGGCDSMFGGCGSGGRRGGGGLAGALGLCSKDGWFRHEALLWFMQDRNSPALIAVSGPGVLPREPATTTIFGGDLNGGLSAGYRGDAGIYLSENVGVGGRFWILSQNEDSESVSGNGNDQSIGRPFYNSLLNIEDSLLVAFQNNFSGSVTGTSKLDMMAAEAYGRINLGCTKTCQLDLIGGYSYFSVDDELRVSSTSVQNTGRTRTYNDMFDTENTMHGGQLGFEAVVTNGRWFARSLTKVHLGDMKQKVTIAGSSTDSTPPFNSSANSGLLALGNQGTYEQSEFTFVPELNFKLGYRFRQHVEMSVGYSFLMFDSLALAGDQIDRSIDPSALNTNGPFGNRPSFTMNDTSLWVQGVDLGLAITF
;
A
#
# COMPACT_ATOMS: atom_id res chain seq x y z
N MET A 1 -39.44 16.88 1.71
CA MET A 1 -39.51 16.38 0.31
C MET A 1 -38.56 15.20 0.20
N THR A 2 -39.06 14.12 -0.36
CA THR A 2 -38.51 12.75 -0.35
C THR A 2 -37.15 12.65 -1.06
N PHE A 3 -36.12 12.22 -0.33
CA PHE A 3 -34.82 11.87 -0.87
C PHE A 3 -34.92 10.56 -1.65
N ARG A 4 -35.02 10.65 -2.98
CA ARG A 4 -34.74 9.54 -3.90
C ARG A 4 -33.34 9.76 -4.49
N GLY A 5 -32.33 9.20 -3.84
CA GLY A 5 -30.94 9.30 -4.29
C GLY A 5 -29.95 8.34 -3.60
N VAL A 6 -30.42 7.38 -2.81
CA VAL A 6 -29.54 6.46 -2.03
C VAL A 6 -29.31 5.12 -2.76
N THR A 7 -29.89 4.94 -3.93
CA THR A 7 -29.94 3.62 -4.59
C THR A 7 -28.60 3.15 -5.15
N LEU A 8 -27.65 4.05 -5.46
CA LEU A 8 -26.35 3.65 -6.03
C LEU A 8 -25.31 3.29 -4.95
N ALA A 9 -25.33 3.98 -3.80
CA ALA A 9 -24.48 3.64 -2.65
C ALA A 9 -24.91 2.31 -2.00
N ALA A 10 -26.21 2.05 -1.94
CA ALA A 10 -26.74 0.75 -1.49
C ALA A 10 -26.40 -0.39 -2.46
N LEU A 11 -26.33 -0.12 -3.77
CA LEU A 11 -25.95 -1.13 -4.77
C LEU A 11 -24.46 -1.53 -4.63
N MET A 12 -23.58 -0.56 -4.34
CA MET A 12 -22.16 -0.81 -4.10
C MET A 12 -21.90 -1.51 -2.76
N LEU A 13 -22.67 -1.22 -1.71
CA LEU A 13 -22.61 -1.96 -0.44
C LEU A 13 -23.21 -3.37 -0.53
N SER A 14 -24.16 -3.64 -1.45
CA SER A 14 -24.68 -5.00 -1.65
C SER A 14 -23.75 -5.91 -2.45
N ALA A 15 -22.82 -5.35 -3.22
CA ALA A 15 -21.83 -6.12 -3.98
C ALA A 15 -20.70 -6.66 -3.08
N SER A 16 -20.44 -6.06 -1.91
CA SER A 16 -19.46 -6.59 -0.95
C SER A 16 -19.97 -7.85 -0.24
N GLN A 17 -21.27 -7.99 -0.01
CA GLN A 17 -21.82 -9.19 0.65
C GLN A 17 -21.76 -10.44 -0.24
N THR A 18 -21.72 -10.29 -1.56
CA THR A 18 -21.56 -11.43 -2.48
C THR A 18 -20.12 -11.91 -2.64
N ALA A 19 -19.13 -11.16 -2.14
CA ALA A 19 -17.73 -11.62 -2.06
C ALA A 19 -17.43 -12.43 -0.79
N PHE A 20 -18.36 -12.51 0.17
CA PHE A 20 -18.23 -13.26 1.43
C PHE A 20 -18.91 -14.64 1.43
N ALA A 21 -19.37 -15.12 0.28
CA ALA A 21 -19.87 -16.49 0.15
C ALA A 21 -18.76 -17.38 -0.42
N GLU A 22 -17.75 -17.68 0.41
CA GLU A 22 -16.82 -18.76 0.10
C GLU A 22 -17.43 -20.11 0.48
N ASP A 23 -17.20 -21.02 -0.45
CA ASP A 23 -17.76 -22.34 -0.67
C ASP A 23 -17.38 -23.32 0.45
N LYS A 24 -18.28 -23.55 1.43
CA LYS A 24 -18.16 -24.71 2.34
C LYS A 24 -18.91 -25.90 1.78
N ASN A 25 -18.32 -26.53 0.78
CA ASN A 25 -18.63 -27.91 0.42
C ASN A 25 -17.65 -28.84 1.16
N ASN A 26 -18.06 -29.41 2.31
CA ASN A 26 -17.70 -30.79 2.63
C ASN A 26 -18.61 -31.42 3.71
N TYR A 27 -19.32 -32.46 3.27
CA TYR A 27 -19.74 -33.70 3.93
C TYR A 27 -20.30 -33.68 5.37
N ASP A 28 -21.54 -34.14 5.42
CA ASP A 28 -22.35 -34.51 6.59
C ASP A 28 -21.67 -35.54 7.52
N GLY A 29 -21.86 -35.32 8.82
CA GLY A 29 -21.58 -36.26 9.90
C GLY A 29 -22.34 -35.85 11.17
N ASP A 30 -23.53 -36.42 11.33
CA ASP A 30 -24.49 -36.40 12.44
C ASP A 30 -24.06 -35.83 13.81
N GLY A 31 -24.91 -34.97 14.40
CA GLY A 31 -24.89 -34.68 15.83
C GLY A 31 -25.69 -33.47 16.28
N TYR A 32 -26.99 -33.66 16.57
CA TYR A 32 -27.86 -32.69 17.24
C TYR A 32 -27.39 -32.35 18.66
N VAL A 33 -27.10 -31.07 18.94
CA VAL A 33 -27.42 -30.39 20.22
C VAL A 33 -27.62 -28.88 19.95
N THR A 34 -28.79 -28.33 20.24
CA THR A 34 -29.12 -26.89 20.22
C THR A 34 -29.53 -26.43 21.63
N PRO A 35 -29.71 -25.12 21.91
CA PRO A 35 -28.82 -24.37 22.81
C PRO A 35 -29.59 -23.79 24.02
N VAL A 36 -28.92 -23.06 24.91
CA VAL A 36 -29.61 -22.24 25.93
C VAL A 36 -29.09 -20.81 25.88
N ALA A 37 -29.93 -19.89 25.41
CA ALA A 37 -29.84 -18.45 25.65
C ALA A 37 -31.25 -17.92 25.95
N PHE A 38 -31.37 -17.13 27.02
CA PHE A 38 -32.65 -16.64 27.56
C PHE A 38 -32.99 -15.24 27.02
N VAL A 39 -34.12 -15.17 26.29
CA VAL A 39 -35.24 -14.20 26.31
C VAL A 39 -34.99 -12.69 26.10
N GLY A 40 -35.45 -12.23 24.92
CA GLY A 40 -36.52 -11.23 24.79
C GLY A 40 -37.66 -11.83 23.95
N ASP A 41 -38.85 -11.95 24.53
CA ASP A 41 -39.99 -12.77 24.10
C ASP A 41 -40.81 -12.16 22.93
N ILE A 42 -41.06 -12.94 21.89
CA ILE A 42 -42.14 -12.75 20.91
C ILE A 42 -42.82 -14.12 20.77
N THR A 43 -44.14 -14.18 20.94
CA THR A 43 -44.89 -15.44 21.02
C THR A 43 -44.98 -16.16 19.68
N SER A 44 -44.90 -17.51 19.73
CA SER A 44 -44.86 -18.46 18.61
C SER A 44 -46.14 -18.58 17.77
N GLU A 45 -47.08 -17.63 17.88
CA GLU A 45 -48.22 -17.51 16.95
C GLU A 45 -47.99 -16.43 15.87
N ALA A 46 -46.91 -15.63 16.00
CA ALA A 46 -46.54 -14.61 15.02
C ALA A 46 -45.51 -15.09 13.96
N GLU A 47 -44.80 -16.20 14.20
CA GLU A 47 -43.81 -16.74 13.25
C GLU A 47 -44.46 -17.44 12.04
N ASP A 48 -45.56 -18.17 12.23
CA ASP A 48 -46.23 -18.89 11.13
C ASP A 48 -46.95 -17.94 10.15
N ALA A 49 -47.33 -16.74 10.60
CA ALA A 49 -47.98 -15.74 9.75
C ALA A 49 -47.00 -14.94 8.88
N TYR A 50 -45.72 -14.84 9.29
CA TYR A 50 -44.71 -14.05 8.57
C TYR A 50 -44.05 -14.86 7.44
N PHE A 51 -43.78 -16.16 7.64
CA PHE A 51 -43.15 -17.01 6.62
C PHE A 51 -44.13 -17.61 5.58
N ALA A 52 -45.43 -17.68 5.88
CA ALA A 52 -46.42 -18.12 4.91
C ALA A 52 -46.70 -17.09 3.80
N ALA A 53 -46.49 -15.79 4.07
CA ALA A 53 -46.68 -14.71 3.11
C ALA A 53 -45.57 -14.70 2.03
N ASP A 54 -44.32 -14.93 2.41
CA ASP A 54 -43.17 -14.93 1.49
C ASP A 54 -43.16 -16.16 0.56
N ALA A 55 -43.59 -17.33 1.04
CA ALA A 55 -43.70 -18.53 0.20
C ALA A 55 -44.79 -18.40 -0.89
N ALA A 56 -45.89 -17.71 -0.58
CA ALA A 56 -46.97 -17.44 -1.53
C ALA A 56 -46.57 -16.40 -2.60
N GLU A 57 -45.71 -15.44 -2.25
CA GLU A 57 -45.23 -14.40 -3.16
C GLU A 57 -44.13 -14.92 -4.11
N ALA A 58 -43.24 -15.80 -3.63
CA ALA A 58 -42.25 -16.51 -4.46
C ALA A 58 -42.92 -17.41 -5.53
N THR A 59 -43.99 -18.11 -5.15
CA THR A 59 -44.76 -18.98 -6.08
C THR A 59 -45.51 -18.16 -7.14
N ARG A 60 -46.03 -16.98 -6.78
CA ARG A 60 -46.67 -16.04 -7.73
C ARG A 60 -45.66 -15.37 -8.67
N ALA A 61 -44.43 -15.14 -8.23
CA ALA A 61 -43.35 -14.58 -9.05
C ALA A 61 -42.87 -15.58 -10.12
N GLN A 62 -42.74 -16.87 -9.79
CA GLN A 62 -42.41 -17.93 -10.76
C GLN A 62 -43.51 -18.11 -11.82
N GLN A 63 -44.79 -18.10 -11.43
CA GLN A 63 -45.91 -18.21 -12.38
C GLN A 63 -46.03 -17.01 -13.34
N ARG A 64 -45.62 -15.80 -12.91
CA ARG A 64 -45.57 -14.61 -13.78
C ARG A 64 -44.42 -14.65 -14.79
N ARG A 65 -43.30 -15.33 -14.49
CA ARG A 65 -42.16 -15.50 -15.39
C ARG A 65 -42.46 -16.50 -16.52
N THR A 66 -43.07 -17.64 -16.23
CA THR A 66 -43.48 -18.63 -17.25
C THR A 66 -44.57 -18.11 -18.19
N ARG A 67 -45.49 -17.26 -17.70
CA ARG A 67 -46.54 -16.64 -18.53
C ARG A 67 -46.00 -15.61 -19.52
N ARG A 68 -44.92 -14.87 -19.21
CA ARG A 68 -44.30 -13.90 -20.13
C ARG A 68 -43.44 -14.56 -21.23
N VAL A 69 -42.86 -15.73 -20.96
CA VAL A 69 -42.08 -16.47 -21.96
C VAL A 69 -43.01 -17.17 -22.98
N ALA A 70 -44.18 -17.64 -22.55
CA ALA A 70 -45.17 -18.24 -23.45
C ALA A 70 -45.80 -17.22 -24.44
N THR A 71 -45.98 -15.96 -24.05
CA THR A 71 -46.55 -14.92 -24.94
C THR A 71 -45.53 -14.37 -25.95
N ALA A 72 -44.23 -14.40 -25.63
CA ALA A 72 -43.17 -13.97 -26.55
C ALA A 72 -42.88 -15.00 -27.65
N ALA A 73 -43.11 -16.30 -27.39
CA ALA A 73 -42.93 -17.38 -28.37
C ALA A 73 -44.09 -17.51 -29.39
N ALA A 74 -45.22 -16.82 -29.19
CA ALA A 74 -46.40 -16.92 -30.05
C ALA A 74 -46.47 -15.85 -31.18
N VAL A 75 -45.48 -14.93 -31.28
CA VAL A 75 -45.56 -13.75 -32.17
C VAL A 75 -44.52 -13.74 -33.31
N SER A 76 -43.70 -14.77 -33.47
CA SER A 76 -42.75 -14.84 -34.61
C SER A 76 -42.78 -16.20 -35.31
N GLN A 77 -43.68 -16.36 -36.29
CA GLN A 77 -43.50 -17.32 -37.37
C GLN A 77 -42.99 -16.58 -38.61
N PRO A 78 -41.85 -16.98 -39.21
CA PRO A 78 -41.57 -16.71 -40.60
C PRO A 78 -41.89 -17.94 -41.47
N THR A 79 -42.57 -17.65 -42.57
CA THR A 79 -42.97 -18.52 -43.68
C THR A 79 -41.76 -19.18 -44.37
N GLN A 80 -41.89 -20.47 -44.68
CA GLN A 80 -40.93 -21.26 -45.46
C GLN A 80 -41.10 -21.00 -46.97
N TYR A 81 -39.98 -20.84 -47.67
CA TYR A 81 -39.84 -21.16 -49.10
C TYR A 81 -38.62 -22.07 -49.27
N ALA A 82 -38.82 -23.22 -49.91
CA ALA A 82 -37.85 -24.28 -50.10
C ALA A 82 -37.14 -24.17 -51.46
N VAL A 83 -35.82 -24.42 -51.52
CA VAL A 83 -35.11 -24.98 -52.68
C VAL A 83 -33.94 -25.86 -52.20
N GLN A 84 -33.82 -27.05 -52.81
CA GLN A 84 -32.88 -28.15 -52.52
C GLN A 84 -31.45 -27.94 -53.06
N PRO A 85 -30.46 -28.77 -52.64
CA PRO A 85 -29.03 -28.55 -52.89
C PRO A 85 -28.49 -29.30 -54.12
N ALA A 86 -27.46 -28.74 -54.76
CA ALA A 86 -26.58 -29.46 -55.69
C ALA A 86 -25.14 -28.87 -55.64
N ALA A 87 -24.15 -29.77 -55.73
CA ALA A 87 -22.73 -29.50 -55.98
C ALA A 87 -22.26 -30.50 -57.07
N PRO A 88 -21.02 -30.44 -57.60
CA PRO A 88 -20.09 -29.33 -57.88
C PRO A 88 -19.64 -29.29 -59.36
N ALA A 89 -18.98 -28.22 -59.84
CA ALA A 89 -18.13 -28.30 -61.04
C ALA A 89 -17.09 -27.15 -61.13
N TYR A 90 -15.96 -27.55 -61.71
CA TYR A 90 -14.64 -26.94 -61.88
C TYR A 90 -14.60 -25.85 -62.97
N ASN A 91 -13.74 -24.81 -62.82
CA ASN A 91 -12.74 -24.42 -63.85
C ASN A 91 -11.93 -23.17 -63.46
N GLN A 92 -10.61 -23.30 -63.59
CA GLN A 92 -9.60 -22.25 -63.54
C GLN A 92 -9.12 -21.86 -64.94
N VAL A 93 -8.70 -20.60 -65.13
CA VAL A 93 -7.72 -20.10 -66.13
C VAL A 93 -7.24 -18.72 -65.62
N ALA A 94 -5.98 -18.28 -65.57
CA ALA A 94 -4.66 -18.85 -65.78
C ALA A 94 -3.60 -17.87 -65.24
N GLN A 95 -2.42 -18.38 -64.86
CA GLN A 95 -1.15 -17.73 -65.20
C GLN A 95 -0.23 -18.78 -65.82
N VAL A 96 0.09 -18.58 -67.10
CA VAL A 96 1.17 -19.22 -67.87
C VAL A 96 2.49 -18.71 -67.29
N GLY A 97 3.57 -19.46 -67.08
CA GLY A 97 4.00 -20.78 -67.55
C GLY A 97 5.52 -20.71 -67.80
N CYS A 98 6.17 -21.88 -67.71
CA CYS A 98 7.57 -22.22 -68.05
C CYS A 98 8.61 -22.14 -66.91
N LEU A 99 8.96 -23.29 -66.30
CA LEU A 99 10.05 -24.23 -66.66
C LEU A 99 11.43 -23.63 -66.31
N GLY A 100 12.27 -24.14 -65.40
CA GLY A 100 12.59 -25.50 -64.98
C GLY A 100 14.09 -25.73 -65.25
N GLY A 101 14.91 -26.08 -64.25
CA GLY A 101 16.29 -26.54 -64.49
C GLY A 101 17.36 -26.26 -63.43
N CYS A 102 17.60 -27.26 -62.59
CA CYS A 102 18.80 -27.71 -61.86
C CYS A 102 20.12 -26.89 -61.77
N ALA A 103 20.60 -26.79 -60.52
CA ALA A 103 21.92 -27.16 -59.98
C ALA A 103 23.24 -26.68 -60.65
N GLY A 104 24.15 -26.13 -59.83
CA GLY A 104 25.58 -26.19 -60.10
C GLY A 104 26.39 -24.97 -59.66
N SER A 105 27.17 -25.16 -58.59
CA SER A 105 28.33 -24.37 -58.16
C SER A 105 29.31 -23.99 -59.27
N GLY A 106 29.90 -22.78 -59.22
CA GLY A 106 31.08 -22.47 -60.02
C GLY A 106 31.48 -20.99 -60.05
N CYS A 107 32.74 -20.74 -59.71
CA CYS A 107 33.44 -19.46 -59.56
C CYS A 107 33.56 -18.63 -60.84
N GLY A 108 33.86 -17.32 -60.71
CA GLY A 108 34.75 -16.62 -61.67
C GLY A 108 34.34 -15.23 -62.16
N ALA A 109 34.95 -14.21 -61.56
CA ALA A 109 35.49 -12.95 -62.13
C ALA A 109 34.70 -12.15 -63.20
N SER A 110 34.46 -10.86 -62.93
CA SER A 110 35.35 -9.76 -63.40
C SER A 110 34.80 -8.36 -63.10
N ASN A 111 35.71 -7.53 -62.58
CA ASN A 111 35.78 -6.06 -62.51
C ASN A 111 34.66 -5.21 -63.12
N CYS A 112 34.18 -4.27 -62.30
CA CYS A 112 34.30 -2.84 -62.63
C CYS A 112 34.88 -2.12 -61.41
N ASP A 113 35.83 -1.24 -61.73
CA ASP A 113 36.81 -0.60 -60.87
C ASP A 113 36.25 0.44 -59.88
N ALA A 114 37.08 0.60 -58.84
CA ALA A 114 37.13 1.59 -57.75
C ALA A 114 37.45 3.03 -58.31
N PRO A 115 37.97 4.03 -57.54
CA PRO A 115 38.36 4.12 -56.12
C PRO A 115 37.97 5.46 -55.43
N GLY A 116 38.26 5.76 -54.16
CA GLY A 116 39.15 5.15 -53.17
C GLY A 116 38.74 5.54 -51.74
N CYS A 117 38.93 4.71 -50.71
CA CYS A 117 40.19 4.23 -50.11
C CYS A 117 40.89 5.35 -49.29
N GLY A 118 41.25 5.17 -48.01
CA GLY A 118 41.42 3.91 -47.30
C GLY A 118 41.51 4.00 -45.77
N LEU A 119 41.38 2.82 -45.18
CA LEU A 119 41.75 2.43 -43.81
C LEU A 119 43.26 2.05 -43.82
N PRO A 120 43.96 1.81 -42.68
CA PRO A 120 43.74 0.57 -41.90
C PRO A 120 44.04 0.64 -40.38
N GLY A 121 43.31 -0.17 -39.61
CA GLY A 121 43.91 -1.16 -38.69
C GLY A 121 44.47 -0.72 -37.33
N PRO A 122 44.76 -1.68 -36.42
CA PRO A 122 44.04 -1.74 -35.14
C PRO A 122 44.93 -1.88 -33.88
N ALA A 123 44.24 -1.93 -32.73
CA ALA A 123 44.61 -2.58 -31.46
C ALA A 123 45.31 -1.77 -30.34
N MET A 124 44.87 -2.12 -29.12
CA MET A 124 45.58 -2.16 -27.83
C MET A 124 45.24 -1.14 -26.74
N SER A 125 45.08 -1.75 -25.57
CA SER A 125 44.89 -1.25 -24.19
C SER A 125 46.22 -0.76 -23.58
N TYR A 126 46.16 -0.28 -22.32
CA TYR A 126 47.15 0.42 -21.47
C TYR A 126 47.22 1.94 -21.72
N GLY A 127 47.20 2.85 -20.75
CA GLY A 127 47.26 2.79 -19.29
C GLY A 127 47.97 4.05 -18.76
N MET A 128 47.49 4.56 -17.62
CA MET A 128 48.18 5.41 -16.64
C MET A 128 48.40 6.94 -16.85
N ALA A 129 48.21 7.62 -15.72
CA ALA A 129 48.39 9.04 -15.39
C ALA A 129 49.87 9.51 -15.41
N PRO A 130 50.18 10.77 -15.04
CA PRO A 130 50.45 11.02 -13.61
C PRO A 130 50.03 12.41 -13.06
N SER A 131 50.05 12.45 -11.73
CA SER A 131 50.01 13.55 -10.76
C SER A 131 51.08 14.63 -10.93
N CYS A 132 50.88 15.81 -10.29
CA CYS A 132 51.87 16.43 -9.39
C CYS A 132 51.28 17.57 -8.54
N ASP A 133 51.67 17.53 -7.26
CA ASP A 133 51.44 18.46 -6.15
C ASP A 133 52.17 19.82 -6.25
N SER A 134 51.81 20.80 -5.40
CA SER A 134 52.74 21.42 -4.40
C SER A 134 52.27 22.78 -3.82
N MET A 135 52.09 22.79 -2.49
CA MET A 135 52.56 23.73 -1.43
C MET A 135 52.30 25.26 -1.40
N GLY A 136 51.91 25.72 -0.20
CA GLY A 136 52.25 27.02 0.44
C GLY A 136 51.16 28.10 0.31
N GLY A 137 50.64 28.79 1.33
CA GLY A 137 51.09 29.06 2.70
C GLY A 137 50.97 30.58 2.95
N CYS A 138 50.19 31.01 3.95
CA CYS A 138 50.32 32.32 4.61
C CYS A 138 49.60 32.28 5.97
N ASP A 139 50.39 32.02 7.02
CA ASP A 139 50.12 32.45 8.39
C ASP A 139 50.45 33.94 8.54
N SER A 140 49.67 34.66 9.35
CA SER A 140 50.20 35.78 10.13
C SER A 140 49.49 35.90 11.48
N ILE A 141 50.22 35.49 12.52
CA ILE A 141 50.02 35.71 13.95
C ILE A 141 50.35 37.16 14.31
N GLY A 142 49.60 37.77 15.25
CA GLY A 142 50.24 38.49 16.37
C GLY A 142 49.81 39.93 16.70
N CYS A 143 49.30 40.08 17.94
CA CYS A 143 49.38 41.22 18.88
C CYS A 143 48.68 42.55 18.54
N GLY A 144 47.98 43.24 19.46
CA GLY A 144 47.81 43.04 20.89
C GLY A 144 46.87 44.08 21.54
N THR A 145 46.18 43.63 22.59
CA THR A 145 45.86 44.29 23.88
C THR A 145 45.81 45.83 24.04
N MET A 146 44.67 46.25 24.62
CA MET A 146 44.51 47.03 25.87
C MET A 146 44.59 48.58 25.93
N PHE A 147 43.42 49.14 26.31
CA PHE A 147 43.14 50.05 27.44
C PHE A 147 43.18 51.59 27.35
N SER A 148 42.12 52.14 27.97
CA SER A 148 41.96 53.39 28.74
C SER A 148 41.37 54.59 27.98
N GLY A 149 40.32 55.28 28.44
CA GLY A 149 39.56 55.21 29.69
C GLY A 149 38.97 56.58 30.07
N GLY A 150 37.76 56.57 30.66
CA GLY A 150 37.19 57.63 31.52
C GLY A 150 36.08 58.52 30.90
N CYS A 151 34.98 58.91 31.57
CA CYS A 151 34.44 58.70 32.92
C CYS A 151 32.96 59.22 32.99
N ASN A 152 32.07 58.49 33.71
CA ASN A 152 31.00 58.85 34.70
C ASN A 152 30.03 60.05 34.46
N SER A 153 28.74 60.15 34.85
CA SER A 153 27.62 59.44 35.57
C SER A 153 26.45 60.50 35.69
N PRO A 154 25.27 60.37 36.38
CA PRO A 154 24.35 59.29 36.78
C PRO A 154 22.81 59.57 36.49
N SER A 155 21.93 58.81 37.16
CA SER A 155 20.46 58.55 37.15
C SER A 155 19.42 59.62 37.61
N CYS A 156 18.12 59.39 37.29
CA CYS A 156 16.90 59.36 38.18
C CYS A 156 15.59 60.08 37.66
N GLY A 157 14.41 59.41 37.82
CA GLY A 157 13.02 59.96 38.04
C GLY A 157 12.30 60.65 36.85
N CYS A 158 10.96 60.69 36.68
CA CYS A 158 9.82 60.74 37.60
C CYS A 158 8.46 60.35 36.92
N ASP A 159 7.43 60.28 37.76
CA ASP A 159 6.01 59.88 37.65
C ASP A 159 5.07 60.65 36.67
N ALA A 160 3.91 60.04 36.38
CA ALA A 160 2.68 60.66 35.82
C ALA A 160 1.80 61.26 36.95
N PRO A 161 0.57 61.81 36.74
CA PRO A 161 -0.20 62.20 35.54
C PRO A 161 -0.89 63.61 35.67
N SER A 162 -1.56 64.14 34.62
CA SER A 162 -2.86 64.87 34.71
C SER A 162 -3.30 65.59 33.41
N SER A 163 -4.61 65.47 33.13
CA SER A 163 -5.56 66.38 32.47
C SER A 163 -5.19 67.23 31.23
N GLY A 164 -5.87 66.92 30.12
CA GLY A 164 -6.73 67.84 29.35
C GLY A 164 -6.10 69.03 28.60
N CYS A 165 -6.07 68.96 27.26
CA CYS A 165 -6.61 70.00 26.38
C CYS A 165 -6.53 69.59 24.90
N SER A 166 -7.61 69.89 24.19
CA SER A 166 -7.79 69.92 22.75
C SER A 166 -6.93 70.97 22.03
N VAL A 167 -6.85 70.84 20.69
CA VAL A 167 -6.75 71.89 19.65
C VAL A 167 -5.49 71.84 18.76
N LEU A 168 -5.77 71.61 17.47
CA LEU A 168 -5.11 72.05 16.22
C LEU A 168 -3.68 71.62 15.88
N GLY A 169 -3.60 70.76 14.85
CA GLY A 169 -3.20 71.22 13.51
C GLY A 169 -1.72 71.47 13.23
N GLY A 170 -1.10 70.55 12.48
CA GLY A 170 -0.01 70.85 11.55
C GLY A 170 1.39 70.43 12.01
N GLY A 171 1.94 69.40 11.37
CA GLY A 171 3.35 69.05 11.48
C GLY A 171 3.75 67.98 10.47
N CYS A 172 4.58 68.35 9.50
CA CYS A 172 5.33 67.41 8.67
C CYS A 172 6.76 67.26 9.22
N SER A 173 7.41 66.17 8.80
CA SER A 173 8.83 65.75 8.95
C SER A 173 9.26 65.06 10.27
N SER A 174 9.24 63.72 10.16
CA SER A 174 9.87 62.58 10.86
C SER A 174 11.16 62.84 11.69
N PRO A 175 11.53 62.04 12.72
CA PRO A 175 11.67 60.57 12.63
C PRO A 175 11.17 59.73 13.83
N SER A 176 10.93 58.46 13.50
CA SER A 176 10.86 57.26 14.36
C SER A 176 11.24 57.38 15.84
N CYS A 177 10.32 57.02 16.72
CA CYS A 177 10.55 56.28 17.96
C CYS A 177 9.31 55.41 18.22
N GLY A 178 9.54 54.10 18.35
CA GLY A 178 8.50 53.08 18.32
C GLY A 178 7.62 53.06 19.56
N CYS A 179 6.37 52.66 19.34
CA CYS A 179 5.49 52.13 20.36
C CYS A 179 4.89 50.83 19.82
N GLU A 180 4.94 49.81 20.68
CA GLU A 180 4.17 48.56 20.63
C GLU A 180 4.64 47.48 19.66
N MET A 181 5.80 46.89 19.98
CA MET A 181 5.97 45.44 19.86
C MET A 181 5.10 44.76 20.93
N GLY A 182 3.78 44.77 20.72
CA GLY A 182 2.90 43.75 21.25
C GLY A 182 3.08 42.49 20.39
N GLY A 183 4.21 41.80 20.55
CA GLY A 183 4.43 40.48 19.98
C GLY A 183 3.54 39.46 20.69
N GLY A 184 2.23 39.57 20.46
CA GLY A 184 1.26 38.55 20.79
C GLY A 184 1.47 37.34 19.91
N CYS A 185 1.40 36.16 20.52
CA CYS A 185 1.54 34.86 19.91
C CYS A 185 0.40 34.59 18.90
N ASP A 186 0.50 35.13 17.69
CA ASP A 186 -0.55 34.98 16.69
C ASP A 186 -0.10 34.06 15.55
N SER A 187 -0.32 32.77 15.78
CA SER A 187 -0.33 31.66 14.82
C SER A 187 0.97 31.32 14.07
N MET A 188 1.47 30.09 14.26
CA MET A 188 2.34 29.40 13.30
C MET A 188 1.71 29.22 11.89
N PHE A 189 0.47 29.69 11.72
CA PHE A 189 -0.31 29.76 10.47
C PHE A 189 -0.73 31.20 10.17
N GLY A 190 0.21 32.15 10.30
CA GLY A 190 -0.02 33.58 10.05
C GLY A 190 -0.63 33.83 8.67
N GLY A 191 -1.89 34.30 8.68
CA GLY A 191 -2.60 34.75 7.50
C GLY A 191 -1.91 35.94 6.84
N CYS A 192 -2.22 36.14 5.56
CA CYS A 192 -1.65 37.21 4.77
C CYS A 192 -2.03 38.57 5.36
N GLY A 193 -1.04 39.28 5.91
CA GLY A 193 -1.24 40.62 6.46
C GLY A 193 -1.82 41.54 5.38
N SER A 194 -2.94 42.19 5.70
CA SER A 194 -3.55 43.22 4.86
C SER A 194 -2.63 44.44 4.84
N GLY A 195 -1.68 44.46 3.90
CA GLY A 195 -0.84 45.63 3.69
C GLY A 195 0.44 45.32 2.95
N GLY A 196 0.35 45.08 1.64
CA GLY A 196 1.34 45.47 0.62
C GLY A 196 2.84 45.21 0.83
N ARG A 197 3.25 44.44 1.85
CA ARG A 197 4.65 44.13 2.15
C ARG A 197 4.81 42.62 2.11
N ARG A 198 5.55 42.19 1.08
CA ARG A 198 6.08 40.83 0.94
C ARG A 198 6.84 40.49 2.23
N GLY A 199 6.25 39.69 3.10
CA GLY A 199 6.89 39.31 4.37
C GLY A 199 5.93 39.01 5.50
N GLY A 200 4.92 38.17 5.28
CA GLY A 200 4.24 37.47 6.37
C GLY A 200 4.87 36.08 6.50
N GLY A 201 5.66 35.85 7.55
CA GLY A 201 6.43 34.63 7.78
C GLY A 201 5.62 33.38 8.14
N GLY A 202 4.42 33.24 7.59
CA GLY A 202 3.58 32.04 7.71
C GLY A 202 3.70 31.13 6.48
N LEU A 203 3.30 29.87 6.61
CA LEU A 203 3.29 28.88 5.52
C LEU A 203 2.56 29.41 4.26
N ALA A 204 1.49 30.19 4.43
CA ALA A 204 0.76 30.83 3.33
C ALA A 204 1.62 31.86 2.55
N GLY A 205 2.48 32.61 3.24
CA GLY A 205 3.43 33.53 2.62
C GLY A 205 4.60 32.82 1.96
N ALA A 206 5.11 31.74 2.58
CA ALA A 206 6.18 30.90 2.03
C ALA A 206 5.76 30.16 0.75
N LEU A 207 4.48 29.77 0.65
CA LEU A 207 3.91 29.09 -0.51
C LEU A 207 3.32 30.06 -1.57
N GLY A 208 3.42 31.39 -1.37
CA GLY A 208 2.92 32.37 -2.35
C GLY A 208 1.39 32.42 -2.48
N LEU A 209 0.67 31.93 -1.47
CA LEU A 209 -0.78 31.74 -1.48
C LEU A 209 -1.58 33.04 -1.24
N CYS A 210 -0.90 34.14 -0.92
CA CYS A 210 -1.52 35.40 -0.53
C CYS A 210 -2.34 36.16 -1.60
N SER A 211 -2.54 35.58 -2.78
CA SER A 211 -3.34 36.19 -3.86
C SER A 211 -4.26 35.20 -4.58
N LYS A 212 -4.32 33.96 -4.12
CA LYS A 212 -5.09 32.89 -4.77
C LYS A 212 -5.83 32.08 -3.72
N ASP A 213 -7.12 31.86 -3.97
CA ASP A 213 -7.93 30.94 -3.17
C ASP A 213 -7.27 29.56 -3.19
N GLY A 214 -7.08 28.98 -2.00
CA GLY A 214 -6.50 27.66 -1.89
C GLY A 214 -6.94 26.95 -0.63
N TRP A 215 -6.52 25.71 -0.52
CA TRP A 215 -6.94 24.84 0.58
C TRP A 215 -5.78 24.07 1.16
N PHE A 216 -5.90 23.78 2.44
CA PHE A 216 -4.97 22.94 3.17
C PHE A 216 -5.75 22.08 4.16
N ARG A 217 -5.54 20.77 4.10
CA ARG A 217 -6.25 19.76 4.88
C ARG A 217 -5.23 18.82 5.53
N HIS A 218 -5.43 18.57 6.82
CA HIS A 218 -4.59 17.69 7.63
C HIS A 218 -5.47 16.68 8.31
N GLU A 219 -5.08 15.42 8.27
CA GLU A 219 -5.84 14.34 8.88
C GLU A 219 -4.90 13.42 9.65
N ALA A 220 -5.29 13.09 10.89
CA ALA A 220 -4.76 11.93 11.59
C ALA A 220 -5.53 10.70 11.11
N LEU A 221 -4.80 9.65 10.75
CA LEU A 221 -5.36 8.40 10.24
C LEU A 221 -5.30 7.34 11.35
N LEU A 222 -6.36 6.58 11.50
CA LEU A 222 -6.45 5.41 12.38
C LEU A 222 -7.02 4.27 11.54
N TRP A 223 -6.12 3.53 10.88
CA TRP A 223 -6.45 2.57 9.85
C TRP A 223 -6.16 1.14 10.28
N PHE A 224 -7.12 0.26 10.04
CA PHE A 224 -7.01 -1.17 10.21
C PHE A 224 -6.63 -1.79 8.86
N MET A 225 -5.56 -2.57 8.87
CA MET A 225 -5.14 -3.34 7.70
C MET A 225 -5.80 -4.72 7.74
N GLN A 226 -6.01 -5.30 6.57
CA GLN A 226 -6.43 -6.69 6.46
C GLN A 226 -5.37 -7.62 7.08
N ASP A 227 -5.82 -8.67 7.78
CA ASP A 227 -4.94 -9.75 8.22
C ASP A 227 -4.33 -10.45 6.99
N ARG A 228 -3.03 -10.69 7.03
CA ARG A 228 -2.30 -11.29 5.91
C ARG A 228 -2.06 -12.77 6.19
N ASN A 229 -2.07 -13.58 5.15
CA ASN A 229 -1.84 -15.01 5.32
C ASN A 229 -0.36 -15.36 5.19
N SER A 230 0.05 -16.38 5.91
CA SER A 230 1.33 -17.06 5.73
C SER A 230 1.16 -18.52 6.16
N PRO A 231 2.04 -19.43 5.72
CA PRO A 231 2.07 -20.76 6.30
C PRO A 231 2.41 -20.71 7.80
N ALA A 232 2.11 -21.77 8.56
CA ALA A 232 2.57 -21.86 9.95
C ALA A 232 4.12 -21.82 10.01
N LEU A 233 4.68 -20.92 10.82
CA LEU A 233 6.14 -20.69 10.92
C LEU A 233 6.69 -21.08 12.28
N ILE A 234 5.90 -20.92 13.33
CA ILE A 234 6.21 -21.33 14.70
C ILE A 234 5.03 -22.13 15.23
N ALA A 235 5.31 -23.36 15.65
CA ALA A 235 4.30 -24.23 16.20
C ALA A 235 4.78 -24.89 17.50
N VAL A 236 3.82 -25.14 18.38
CA VAL A 236 4.03 -25.82 19.67
C VAL A 236 3.10 -27.01 19.84
N SER A 237 3.59 -28.01 20.57
CA SER A 237 2.87 -29.23 20.89
C SER A 237 3.21 -29.70 22.30
N GLY A 238 2.51 -30.72 22.79
CA GLY A 238 2.82 -31.36 24.05
C GLY A 238 4.28 -31.86 24.13
N PRO A 239 4.82 -32.05 25.33
CA PRO A 239 6.20 -32.50 25.51
C PRO A 239 6.43 -33.86 24.85
N GLY A 240 7.49 -33.97 24.05
CA GLY A 240 7.84 -35.20 23.32
C GLY A 240 7.00 -35.48 22.06
N VAL A 241 6.03 -34.63 21.73
CA VAL A 241 5.24 -34.70 20.49
C VAL A 241 5.85 -33.77 19.45
N LEU A 242 6.02 -34.22 18.20
CA LEU A 242 6.55 -33.36 17.13
C LEU A 242 5.57 -32.22 16.80
N PRO A 243 6.01 -30.94 16.80
CA PRO A 243 5.17 -29.80 16.45
C PRO A 243 5.05 -29.66 14.93
N ARG A 244 4.18 -30.47 14.33
CA ARG A 244 3.91 -30.52 12.89
C ARG A 244 2.41 -30.47 12.60
N GLU A 245 2.05 -29.91 11.45
CA GLU A 245 0.65 -29.83 11.00
C GLU A 245 0.07 -31.23 10.68
N PRO A 246 -1.24 -31.45 10.88
CA PRO A 246 -2.23 -30.59 11.55
C PRO A 246 -2.26 -30.77 13.09
N ALA A 247 -1.39 -31.60 13.66
CA ALA A 247 -1.43 -32.01 15.07
C ALA A 247 -0.59 -31.09 15.98
N THR A 248 -0.71 -29.78 15.80
CA THR A 248 0.07 -28.76 16.53
C THR A 248 -0.74 -27.48 16.71
N THR A 249 -0.31 -26.62 17.64
CA THR A 249 -0.85 -25.26 17.78
C THR A 249 0.12 -24.28 17.14
N THR A 250 -0.33 -23.54 16.13
CA THR A 250 0.46 -22.46 15.52
C THR A 250 0.46 -21.23 16.43
N ILE A 251 1.64 -20.72 16.73
CA ILE A 251 1.84 -19.50 17.54
C ILE A 251 2.12 -18.29 16.64
N PHE A 252 2.82 -18.52 15.51
CA PHE A 252 3.11 -17.47 14.54
C PHE A 252 3.06 -18.05 13.12
N GLY A 253 2.50 -17.27 12.21
CA GLY A 253 2.09 -17.73 10.89
C GLY A 253 0.65 -18.27 10.89
N GLY A 254 0.13 -18.61 9.71
CA GLY A 254 -1.33 -18.64 9.51
C GLY A 254 -1.79 -17.20 9.24
N ASP A 255 -2.59 -16.65 10.16
CA ASP A 255 -3.02 -15.26 10.08
C ASP A 255 -1.98 -14.35 10.76
N LEU A 256 -1.44 -13.40 10.01
CA LEU A 256 -0.55 -12.34 10.47
C LEU A 256 -1.39 -11.09 10.72
N ASN A 257 -1.38 -10.59 11.94
CA ASN A 257 -2.32 -9.55 12.36
C ASN A 257 -2.02 -8.23 11.64
N GLY A 258 -3.04 -7.70 10.93
CA GLY A 258 -2.95 -6.42 10.25
C GLY A 258 -3.14 -5.21 11.17
N GLY A 259 -3.74 -5.40 12.36
CA GLY A 259 -3.77 -4.43 13.45
C GLY A 259 -4.27 -3.01 13.12
N LEU A 260 -4.16 -2.10 14.10
CA LEU A 260 -4.37 -0.67 13.90
C LEU A 260 -3.03 0.01 13.61
N SER A 261 -2.93 0.70 12.48
CA SER A 261 -1.85 1.62 12.17
C SER A 261 -2.32 3.07 12.25
N ALA A 262 -1.59 3.88 13.01
CA ALA A 262 -1.77 5.32 13.05
C ALA A 262 -0.99 5.98 11.91
N GLY A 263 -1.50 7.05 11.34
CA GLY A 263 -0.84 7.74 10.23
C GLY A 263 -1.22 9.20 10.09
N TYR A 264 -0.71 9.80 9.03
CA TYR A 264 -0.97 11.19 8.68
C TYR A 264 -1.30 11.33 7.21
N ARG A 265 -2.28 12.20 6.89
CA ARG A 265 -2.58 12.63 5.53
C ARG A 265 -2.56 14.15 5.43
N GLY A 266 -1.88 14.64 4.40
CA GLY A 266 -1.90 16.03 3.98
C GLY A 266 -2.51 16.17 2.59
N ASP A 267 -3.31 17.20 2.38
CA ASP A 267 -3.85 17.57 1.07
C ASP A 267 -3.83 19.10 0.93
N ALA A 268 -3.22 19.59 -0.14
CA ALA A 268 -2.99 21.01 -0.37
C ALA A 268 -3.18 21.36 -1.84
N GLY A 269 -3.70 22.54 -2.13
CA GLY A 269 -3.84 22.98 -3.51
C GLY A 269 -4.25 24.43 -3.67
N ILE A 270 -4.28 24.87 -4.93
CA ILE A 270 -4.64 26.22 -5.35
C ILE A 270 -5.70 26.16 -6.45
N TYR A 271 -6.60 27.14 -6.45
CA TYR A 271 -7.49 27.38 -7.57
C TYR A 271 -6.77 28.25 -8.62
N LEU A 272 -6.78 27.78 -9.88
CA LEU A 272 -6.27 28.51 -11.04
C LEU A 272 -7.37 29.37 -11.67
N SER A 273 -8.62 28.99 -11.47
CA SER A 273 -9.85 29.69 -11.89
C SER A 273 -10.98 29.24 -10.96
N GLU A 274 -12.15 29.87 -11.07
CA GLU A 274 -13.31 29.53 -10.21
C GLU A 274 -13.70 28.05 -10.24
N ASN A 275 -13.46 27.36 -11.36
CA ASN A 275 -13.84 25.96 -11.57
C ASN A 275 -12.65 25.00 -11.71
N VAL A 276 -11.41 25.49 -11.66
CA VAL A 276 -10.23 24.66 -11.93
C VAL A 276 -9.22 24.83 -10.82
N GLY A 277 -8.80 23.71 -10.22
CA GLY A 277 -7.76 23.68 -9.20
C GLY A 277 -6.72 22.62 -9.48
N VAL A 278 -5.55 22.79 -8.87
CA VAL A 278 -4.47 21.80 -8.87
C VAL A 278 -4.00 21.60 -7.44
N GLY A 279 -3.66 20.37 -7.08
CA GLY A 279 -3.28 20.02 -5.73
C GLY A 279 -2.41 18.77 -5.66
N GLY A 280 -1.89 18.54 -4.47
CA GLY A 280 -1.17 17.34 -4.11
C GLY A 280 -1.72 16.75 -2.82
N ARG A 281 -1.65 15.43 -2.72
CA ARG A 281 -2.05 14.68 -1.53
C ARG A 281 -0.97 13.67 -1.19
N PHE A 282 -0.69 13.51 0.10
CA PHE A 282 0.24 12.51 0.61
C PHE A 282 -0.34 11.86 1.85
N TRP A 283 -0.12 10.56 2.00
CA TRP A 283 -0.35 9.89 3.28
C TRP A 283 0.73 8.84 3.56
N ILE A 284 0.97 8.64 4.85
CA ILE A 284 1.86 7.61 5.37
C ILE A 284 1.23 7.00 6.62
N LEU A 285 1.38 5.70 6.75
CA LEU A 285 1.00 4.95 7.93
C LEU A 285 2.26 4.58 8.72
N SER A 286 2.12 4.44 10.03
CA SER A 286 3.16 3.85 10.87
C SER A 286 3.35 2.39 10.47
N GLN A 287 4.59 1.90 10.61
CA GLN A 287 4.88 0.49 10.46
C GLN A 287 3.95 -0.33 11.35
N ASN A 288 3.30 -1.32 10.74
CA ASN A 288 2.53 -2.32 11.46
C ASN A 288 3.41 -3.53 11.68
N GLU A 289 3.70 -3.85 12.94
CA GLU A 289 4.60 -4.94 13.33
C GLU A 289 3.83 -5.97 14.14
N ASP A 290 3.91 -7.23 13.70
CA ASP A 290 3.46 -8.40 14.44
C ASP A 290 4.68 -9.27 14.75
N SER A 291 4.93 -9.55 16.03
CA SER A 291 6.13 -10.24 16.46
C SER A 291 5.82 -11.21 17.57
N GLU A 292 6.30 -12.44 17.42
CA GLU A 292 6.14 -13.49 18.43
C GLU A 292 7.47 -14.15 18.73
N SER A 293 7.71 -14.43 20.01
CA SER A 293 8.94 -15.06 20.47
C SER A 293 8.64 -16.13 21.51
N VAL A 294 9.08 -17.36 21.22
CA VAL A 294 8.87 -18.51 22.09
C VAL A 294 10.22 -19.15 22.38
N SER A 295 10.45 -19.49 23.64
CA SER A 295 11.65 -20.22 24.07
C SER A 295 11.28 -21.37 25.00
N GLY A 296 12.13 -22.38 25.06
CA GLY A 296 11.87 -23.55 25.89
C GLY A 296 13.04 -24.51 25.97
N ASN A 297 12.98 -25.38 26.98
CA ASN A 297 13.93 -26.47 27.19
C ASN A 297 13.45 -27.82 26.61
N GLY A 298 12.25 -27.84 26.00
CA GLY A 298 11.63 -29.04 25.43
C GLY A 298 10.88 -29.93 26.43
N ASN A 299 10.97 -29.67 27.74
CA ASN A 299 10.36 -30.53 28.77
C ASN A 299 8.91 -30.18 29.10
N ASP A 300 8.54 -28.90 28.98
CA ASP A 300 7.17 -28.42 29.23
C ASP A 300 6.32 -28.44 27.95
N GLN A 301 6.93 -28.10 26.83
CA GLN A 301 6.33 -28.11 25.50
C GLN A 301 7.42 -28.36 24.45
N SER A 302 7.02 -28.91 23.30
CA SER A 302 7.89 -28.99 22.14
C SER A 302 7.66 -27.76 21.26
N ILE A 303 8.73 -27.16 20.74
CA ILE A 303 8.71 -25.99 19.88
C ILE A 303 9.43 -26.34 18.59
N GLY A 304 8.83 -26.01 17.46
CA GLY A 304 9.47 -26.21 16.17
C GLY A 304 8.91 -25.31 15.08
N ARG A 305 9.55 -25.39 13.93
CA ARG A 305 9.14 -24.70 12.71
C ARG A 305 8.62 -25.75 11.73
N PRO A 306 7.30 -25.85 11.52
CA PRO A 306 6.73 -26.91 10.68
C PRO A 306 7.08 -26.68 9.21
N PHE A 307 7.33 -27.77 8.50
CA PHE A 307 7.59 -27.76 7.05
C PHE A 307 7.17 -29.09 6.42
N TYR A 308 6.96 -29.09 5.11
CA TYR A 308 6.65 -30.30 4.37
C TYR A 308 7.93 -30.96 3.84
N ASN A 309 8.24 -32.16 4.32
CA ASN A 309 9.42 -32.91 3.92
C ASN A 309 9.21 -33.54 2.54
N SER A 310 9.81 -32.95 1.51
CA SER A 310 9.66 -33.37 0.11
C SER A 310 10.34 -34.70 -0.23
N LEU A 311 11.33 -35.14 0.56
CA LEU A 311 11.97 -36.45 0.37
C LEU A 311 11.07 -37.60 0.86
N LEU A 312 10.44 -37.40 2.02
CA LEU A 312 9.60 -38.41 2.66
C LEU A 312 8.11 -38.26 2.32
N ASN A 313 7.71 -37.13 1.72
CA ASN A 313 6.33 -36.75 1.45
C ASN A 313 5.43 -36.77 2.70
N ILE A 314 5.93 -36.22 3.81
CA ILE A 314 5.23 -36.12 5.10
C ILE A 314 5.38 -34.72 5.71
N GLU A 315 4.44 -34.35 6.57
CA GLU A 315 4.60 -33.21 7.47
C GLU A 315 5.70 -33.50 8.51
N ASP A 316 6.60 -32.54 8.67
CA ASP A 316 7.77 -32.61 9.53
C ASP A 316 8.02 -31.26 10.22
N SER A 317 9.01 -31.18 11.09
CA SER A 317 9.29 -29.94 11.83
C SER A 317 10.75 -29.79 12.17
N LEU A 318 11.28 -28.59 11.96
CA LEU A 318 12.59 -28.23 12.45
C LEU A 318 12.49 -28.01 13.96
N LEU A 319 13.07 -28.93 14.73
CA LEU A 319 13.02 -28.90 16.18
C LEU A 319 13.87 -27.77 16.75
N VAL A 320 13.22 -26.86 17.48
CA VAL A 320 13.85 -25.75 18.21
C VAL A 320 14.04 -26.11 19.68
N ALA A 321 12.99 -26.63 20.31
CA ALA A 321 13.04 -27.20 21.65
C ALA A 321 12.27 -28.53 21.67
N PHE A 322 12.90 -29.59 22.14
CA PHE A 322 12.31 -30.92 22.15
C PHE A 322 12.87 -31.74 23.31
N GLN A 323 11.99 -32.45 24.03
CA GLN A 323 12.30 -33.15 25.26
C GLN A 323 13.58 -33.98 25.15
N ASN A 324 14.49 -33.82 26.11
CA ASN A 324 15.77 -34.53 26.20
C ASN A 324 16.69 -34.39 24.96
N ASN A 325 16.42 -33.43 24.06
CA ASN A 325 17.18 -33.28 22.82
C ASN A 325 17.66 -31.85 22.62
N PHE A 326 16.74 -30.91 22.36
CA PHE A 326 17.04 -29.51 22.06
C PHE A 326 16.41 -28.57 23.08
N SER A 327 17.12 -27.50 23.43
CA SER A 327 16.60 -26.30 24.06
C SER A 327 16.87 -25.10 23.16
N GLY A 328 16.00 -24.10 23.14
CA GLY A 328 16.16 -23.04 22.15
C GLY A 328 15.09 -21.98 22.19
N SER A 329 15.18 -21.07 21.22
CA SER A 329 14.23 -19.99 21.00
C SER A 329 13.99 -19.78 19.52
N VAL A 330 12.78 -19.32 19.19
CA VAL A 330 12.38 -18.94 17.84
C VAL A 330 11.60 -17.63 17.92
N THR A 331 11.88 -16.75 16.97
CA THR A 331 11.23 -15.45 16.84
C THR A 331 10.76 -15.28 15.41
N GLY A 332 9.50 -14.92 15.27
CA GLY A 332 8.87 -14.55 14.01
C GLY A 332 8.51 -13.07 14.05
N THR A 333 8.75 -12.35 12.96
CA THR A 333 8.43 -10.92 12.86
C THR A 333 7.89 -10.64 11.48
N SER A 334 6.76 -9.96 11.41
CA SER A 334 6.13 -9.47 10.19
C SER A 334 5.98 -7.95 10.29
N LYS A 335 6.32 -7.23 9.23
CA LYS A 335 6.27 -5.78 9.14
C LYS A 335 5.57 -5.36 7.87
N LEU A 336 4.69 -4.36 7.96
CA LEU A 336 4.00 -3.76 6.82
C LEU A 336 4.09 -2.24 6.88
N ASP A 337 4.65 -1.64 5.84
CA ASP A 337 4.79 -0.20 5.65
C ASP A 337 4.02 0.24 4.40
N MET A 338 3.31 1.37 4.50
CA MET A 338 2.49 1.88 3.41
C MET A 338 2.54 3.40 3.33
N MET A 339 2.66 3.91 2.11
CA MET A 339 2.52 5.33 1.80
C MET A 339 1.98 5.56 0.39
N ALA A 340 1.42 6.75 0.17
CA ALA A 340 1.09 7.20 -1.17
C ALA A 340 1.28 8.70 -1.36
N ALA A 341 1.55 9.08 -2.60
CA ALA A 341 1.64 10.46 -3.04
C ALA A 341 0.82 10.65 -4.33
N GLU A 342 0.10 11.75 -4.43
CA GLU A 342 -0.75 12.09 -5.56
C GLU A 342 -0.49 13.53 -6.00
N ALA A 343 -0.53 13.76 -7.31
CA ALA A 343 -0.60 15.08 -7.92
C ALA A 343 -1.81 15.11 -8.85
N TYR A 344 -2.74 16.03 -8.63
CA TYR A 344 -4.03 16.00 -9.32
C TYR A 344 -4.54 17.39 -9.73
N GLY A 345 -5.33 17.39 -10.79
CA GLY A 345 -6.21 18.50 -11.16
C GLY A 345 -7.65 18.19 -10.74
N ARG A 346 -8.40 19.24 -10.45
CA ARG A 346 -9.84 19.17 -10.18
C ARG A 346 -10.61 20.15 -11.04
N ILE A 347 -11.76 19.72 -11.55
CA ILE A 347 -12.68 20.55 -12.33
C ILE A 347 -14.05 20.50 -11.66
N ASN A 348 -14.57 21.65 -11.26
CA ASN A 348 -15.92 21.79 -10.74
C ASN A 348 -16.93 21.59 -11.89
N LEU A 349 -17.73 20.53 -11.80
CA LEU A 349 -18.79 20.20 -12.77
C LEU A 349 -20.10 20.96 -12.48
N GLY A 350 -20.11 21.73 -11.39
CA GLY A 350 -21.27 22.39 -10.85
C GLY A 350 -22.05 21.48 -9.93
N CYS A 351 -22.55 22.06 -8.84
CA CYS A 351 -23.74 21.60 -8.18
C CYS A 351 -24.34 22.85 -7.48
N THR A 352 -25.59 22.79 -7.02
CA THR A 352 -26.37 23.97 -6.58
C THR A 352 -25.69 24.78 -5.45
N LYS A 353 -26.32 25.85 -4.93
CA LYS A 353 -25.72 26.66 -3.84
C LYS A 353 -25.26 25.87 -2.60
N THR A 354 -25.80 24.68 -2.38
CA THR A 354 -25.52 23.83 -1.22
C THR A 354 -24.73 22.58 -1.57
N CYS A 355 -24.31 22.43 -2.83
CA CYS A 355 -23.67 21.23 -3.31
C CYS A 355 -22.54 21.59 -4.27
N GLN A 356 -21.46 20.82 -4.25
CA GLN A 356 -20.36 20.94 -5.21
C GLN A 356 -19.98 19.54 -5.67
N LEU A 357 -19.74 19.38 -6.96
CA LEU A 357 -19.27 18.13 -7.55
C LEU A 357 -18.03 18.44 -8.39
N ASP A 358 -16.90 17.87 -8.00
CA ASP A 358 -15.64 18.02 -8.70
C ASP A 358 -15.23 16.70 -9.35
N LEU A 359 -14.83 16.76 -10.62
CA LEU A 359 -14.08 15.70 -11.28
C LEU A 359 -12.61 15.86 -10.91
N ILE A 360 -11.98 14.76 -10.48
CA ILE A 360 -10.57 14.71 -10.11
C ILE A 360 -9.85 13.77 -11.08
N GLY A 361 -8.70 14.21 -11.58
CA GLY A 361 -7.83 13.41 -12.43
C GLY A 361 -6.37 13.74 -12.16
N GLY A 362 -5.49 12.75 -12.20
CA GLY A 362 -4.09 13.00 -11.86
C GLY A 362 -3.21 11.77 -11.95
N TYR A 363 -2.09 11.87 -11.26
CA TYR A 363 -1.09 10.83 -11.09
C TYR A 363 -1.04 10.40 -9.62
N SER A 364 -0.86 9.10 -9.38
CA SER A 364 -0.68 8.51 -8.06
C SER A 364 0.53 7.58 -8.03
N TYR A 365 1.21 7.62 -6.89
CA TYR A 365 2.28 6.73 -6.49
C TYR A 365 1.87 6.02 -5.20
N PHE A 366 2.01 4.70 -5.15
CA PHE A 366 1.85 3.91 -3.91
C PHE A 366 3.11 3.09 -3.66
N SER A 367 3.50 2.97 -2.39
CA SER A 367 4.54 2.06 -1.92
C SER A 367 3.94 1.20 -0.82
N VAL A 368 4.07 -0.11 -0.96
CA VAL A 368 3.66 -1.12 0.03
C VAL A 368 4.81 -2.08 0.21
N ASP A 369 5.46 -2.00 1.37
CA ASP A 369 6.63 -2.82 1.69
C ASP A 369 6.24 -3.80 2.80
N ASP A 370 6.46 -5.08 2.56
CA ASP A 370 6.15 -6.17 3.49
C ASP A 370 7.38 -7.06 3.71
N GLU A 371 7.79 -7.19 4.97
CA GLU A 371 8.91 -8.02 5.41
C GLU A 371 8.44 -9.09 6.41
N LEU A 372 8.84 -10.33 6.18
CA LEU A 372 8.66 -11.46 7.08
C LEU A 372 10.01 -12.11 7.39
N ARG A 373 10.35 -12.16 8.68
CA ARG A 373 11.57 -12.77 9.19
C ARG A 373 11.26 -13.85 10.21
N VAL A 374 11.98 -14.96 10.12
CA VAL A 374 11.96 -16.01 11.13
C VAL A 374 13.38 -16.40 11.48
N SER A 375 13.72 -16.32 12.77
CA SER A 375 15.01 -16.73 13.32
C SER A 375 14.81 -17.77 14.40
N SER A 376 15.59 -18.85 14.36
CA SER A 376 15.55 -19.92 15.36
C SER A 376 16.95 -20.33 15.76
N THR A 377 17.13 -20.60 17.06
CA THR A 377 18.36 -21.17 17.61
C THR A 377 18.01 -22.38 18.47
N SER A 378 18.71 -23.50 18.25
CA SER A 378 18.53 -24.75 18.98
C SER A 378 19.88 -25.24 19.49
N VAL A 379 19.94 -25.58 20.77
CA VAL A 379 21.12 -26.10 21.45
C VAL A 379 20.82 -27.53 21.90
N GLN A 380 21.64 -28.46 21.44
CA GLN A 380 21.57 -29.85 21.84
C GLN A 380 22.33 -30.08 23.16
N ASN A 381 21.94 -31.10 23.93
CA ASN A 381 22.63 -31.49 25.16
C ASN A 381 24.14 -31.79 24.98
N THR A 382 24.58 -32.10 23.75
CA THR A 382 25.99 -32.31 23.38
C THR A 382 26.79 -31.01 23.26
N GLY A 383 26.15 -29.85 23.36
CA GLY A 383 26.75 -28.54 23.11
C GLY A 383 26.70 -28.11 21.63
N ARG A 384 26.04 -28.88 20.75
CA ARG A 384 25.81 -28.52 19.35
C ARG A 384 24.74 -27.42 19.25
N THR A 385 25.05 -26.30 18.60
CA THR A 385 24.14 -25.18 18.36
C THR A 385 23.82 -25.08 16.87
N ARG A 386 22.53 -25.00 16.54
CA ARG A 386 22.04 -24.74 15.18
C ARG A 386 21.24 -23.45 15.17
N THR A 387 21.56 -22.56 14.24
CA THR A 387 20.79 -21.34 14.02
C THR A 387 20.33 -21.30 12.56
N TYR A 388 19.08 -20.91 12.34
CA TYR A 388 18.51 -20.69 11.01
C TYR A 388 17.84 -19.32 11.00
N ASN A 389 18.13 -18.54 9.96
CA ASN A 389 17.49 -17.28 9.67
C ASN A 389 16.89 -17.34 8.27
N ASP A 390 15.65 -16.90 8.13
CA ASP A 390 14.94 -16.81 6.88
C ASP A 390 14.30 -15.42 6.79
N MET A 391 14.42 -14.79 5.62
CA MET A 391 13.86 -13.47 5.31
C MET A 391 13.17 -13.52 3.95
N PHE A 392 11.94 -13.03 3.94
CA PHE A 392 11.13 -12.77 2.76
C PHE A 392 10.78 -11.28 2.80
N ASP A 393 11.24 -10.53 1.81
CA ASP A 393 11.06 -9.10 1.72
C ASP A 393 10.41 -8.78 0.38
N THR A 394 9.34 -8.00 0.41
CA THR A 394 8.54 -7.68 -0.76
C THR A 394 8.30 -6.18 -0.85
N GLU A 395 8.69 -5.60 -1.98
CA GLU A 395 8.54 -4.19 -2.29
C GLU A 395 7.53 -4.07 -3.44
N ASN A 396 6.42 -3.37 -3.21
CA ASN A 396 5.39 -3.14 -4.22
C ASN A 396 5.29 -1.64 -4.47
N THR A 397 5.61 -1.23 -5.70
CA THR A 397 5.62 0.18 -6.10
C THR A 397 4.70 0.41 -7.29
N MET A 398 3.65 1.20 -7.11
CA MET A 398 2.70 1.51 -8.17
C MET A 398 2.92 2.91 -8.72
N HIS A 399 2.93 2.99 -10.05
CA HIS A 399 2.90 4.24 -10.79
C HIS A 399 1.67 4.25 -11.71
N GLY A 400 0.74 5.18 -11.48
CA GLY A 400 -0.55 5.13 -12.15
C GLY A 400 -1.25 6.48 -12.33
N GLY A 401 -2.27 6.46 -13.17
CA GLY A 401 -3.23 7.54 -13.29
C GLY A 401 -4.38 7.34 -12.30
N GLN A 402 -4.99 8.43 -11.87
CA GLN A 402 -6.20 8.39 -11.05
C GLN A 402 -7.34 9.16 -11.70
N LEU A 403 -8.56 8.67 -11.50
CA LEU A 403 -9.79 9.33 -11.92
C LEU A 403 -10.86 9.14 -10.84
N GLY A 404 -11.62 10.20 -10.55
CA GLY A 404 -12.72 10.09 -9.61
C GLY A 404 -13.49 11.38 -9.41
N PHE A 405 -14.33 11.39 -8.38
CA PHE A 405 -15.22 12.49 -8.06
C PHE A 405 -15.15 12.85 -6.58
N GLU A 406 -15.21 14.14 -6.27
CA GLU A 406 -15.46 14.64 -4.91
C GLU A 406 -16.79 15.38 -4.89
N ALA A 407 -17.74 14.90 -4.09
CA ALA A 407 -19.02 15.54 -3.85
C ALA A 407 -19.03 16.16 -2.45
N VAL A 408 -19.40 17.43 -2.35
CA VAL A 408 -19.56 18.14 -1.09
C VAL A 408 -21.00 18.65 -1.00
N VAL A 409 -21.71 18.29 0.06
CA VAL A 409 -23.05 18.83 0.37
C VAL A 409 -22.96 19.60 1.67
N THR A 410 -23.52 20.80 1.68
CA THR A 410 -23.46 21.72 2.82
C THR A 410 -24.87 22.07 3.29
N ASN A 411 -25.07 22.10 4.59
CA ASN A 411 -26.29 22.57 5.22
C ASN A 411 -25.95 23.42 6.44
N GLY A 412 -25.96 24.74 6.27
CA GLY A 412 -25.49 25.68 7.27
C GLY A 412 -24.01 25.47 7.60
N ARG A 413 -23.72 25.11 8.85
CA ARG A 413 -22.35 24.82 9.32
C ARG A 413 -21.93 23.37 9.13
N TRP A 414 -22.87 22.48 8.84
CA TRP A 414 -22.56 21.07 8.59
C TRP A 414 -22.22 20.86 7.12
N PHE A 415 -21.28 19.96 6.86
CA PHE A 415 -20.99 19.48 5.52
C PHE A 415 -20.75 17.97 5.52
N ALA A 416 -21.11 17.33 4.42
CA ALA A 416 -20.73 15.97 4.10
C ALA A 416 -19.87 15.99 2.83
N ARG A 417 -18.72 15.32 2.85
CA ARG A 417 -17.82 15.17 1.72
C ARG A 417 -17.68 13.70 1.40
N SER A 418 -17.83 13.34 0.13
CA SER A 418 -17.57 11.99 -0.37
C SER A 418 -16.58 12.09 -1.51
N LEU A 419 -15.53 11.28 -1.44
CA LEU A 419 -14.52 11.15 -2.47
C LEU A 419 -14.51 9.69 -2.91
N THR A 420 -14.59 9.47 -4.22
CA THR A 420 -14.51 8.14 -4.81
C THR A 420 -13.56 8.23 -5.98
N LYS A 421 -12.47 7.48 -5.92
CA LYS A 421 -11.41 7.45 -6.95
C LYS A 421 -11.07 6.01 -7.30
N VAL A 422 -10.58 5.82 -8.51
CA VAL A 422 -9.90 4.59 -8.92
C VAL A 422 -8.54 5.00 -9.46
N HIS A 423 -7.52 4.32 -8.99
CA HIS A 423 -6.15 4.45 -9.48
C HIS A 423 -5.85 3.25 -10.38
N LEU A 424 -5.18 3.48 -11.50
CA LEU A 424 -4.92 2.49 -12.55
C LEU A 424 -3.47 2.66 -12.99
N GLY A 425 -2.66 1.60 -12.92
CA GLY A 425 -1.23 1.74 -13.16
C GLY A 425 -0.47 0.43 -13.29
N ASP A 426 0.84 0.57 -13.43
CA ASP A 426 1.80 -0.54 -13.34
C ASP A 426 2.24 -0.70 -11.90
N MET A 427 2.09 -1.89 -11.33
CA MET A 427 2.62 -2.32 -10.05
C MET A 427 3.92 -3.07 -10.30
N LYS A 428 5.05 -2.46 -9.96
CA LYS A 428 6.32 -3.16 -9.92
C LYS A 428 6.44 -3.87 -8.57
N GLN A 429 6.49 -5.18 -8.63
CA GLN A 429 6.62 -6.06 -7.46
C GLN A 429 8.01 -6.67 -7.46
N LYS A 430 8.70 -6.60 -6.33
CA LYS A 430 10.03 -7.15 -6.14
C LYS A 430 10.05 -8.01 -4.89
N VAL A 431 10.47 -9.26 -5.04
CA VAL A 431 10.57 -10.23 -3.95
C VAL A 431 12.04 -10.59 -3.75
N THR A 432 12.53 -10.41 -2.53
CA THR A 432 13.88 -10.77 -2.10
C THR A 432 13.80 -11.86 -1.03
N ILE A 433 14.40 -13.02 -1.34
CA ILE A 433 14.46 -14.17 -0.43
C ILE A 433 15.91 -14.41 -0.04
N ALA A 434 16.18 -14.37 1.26
CA ALA A 434 17.51 -14.60 1.82
C ALA A 434 17.46 -15.48 3.06
N GLY A 435 18.42 -16.38 3.18
CA GLY A 435 18.51 -17.33 4.28
C GLY A 435 19.95 -17.61 4.69
N SER A 436 20.14 -17.93 5.96
CA SER A 436 21.43 -18.38 6.48
C SER A 436 21.25 -19.41 7.57
N SER A 437 22.22 -20.31 7.69
CA SER A 437 22.28 -21.27 8.79
C SER A 437 23.69 -21.42 9.31
N THR A 438 23.79 -21.72 10.59
CA THR A 438 25.03 -22.09 11.25
C THR A 438 24.81 -23.36 12.05
N ASP A 439 25.78 -24.25 11.99
CA ASP A 439 25.81 -25.49 12.74
C ASP A 439 27.18 -25.61 13.42
N SER A 440 27.18 -25.44 14.74
CA SER A 440 28.39 -25.40 15.55
C SER A 440 28.37 -26.57 16.52
N THR A 441 29.37 -27.44 16.43
CA THR A 441 29.64 -28.49 17.42
C THR A 441 31.08 -28.29 17.90
N PRO A 442 31.31 -27.65 19.06
CA PRO A 442 32.65 -27.28 19.51
C PRO A 442 33.65 -28.44 19.39
N PRO A 443 34.82 -28.24 18.75
CA PRO A 443 35.38 -26.97 18.26
C PRO A 443 35.03 -26.60 16.80
N PHE A 444 34.17 -27.37 16.12
CA PHE A 444 33.86 -27.18 14.70
C PHE A 444 32.64 -26.27 14.49
N ASN A 445 32.69 -25.45 13.45
CA ASN A 445 31.60 -24.61 13.01
C ASN A 445 31.43 -24.70 11.49
N SER A 446 30.21 -24.87 11.04
CA SER A 446 29.80 -24.80 9.64
C SER A 446 28.79 -23.67 9.48
N SER A 447 28.89 -22.95 8.36
CA SER A 447 27.92 -21.93 7.97
C SER A 447 27.50 -22.17 6.53
N ALA A 448 26.21 -22.03 6.27
CA ALA A 448 25.65 -22.13 4.95
C ALA A 448 24.84 -20.87 4.62
N ASN A 449 24.94 -20.42 3.36
CA ASN A 449 24.10 -19.37 2.80
C ASN A 449 22.74 -19.96 2.39
N SER A 450 22.06 -20.56 3.36
CA SER A 450 20.73 -21.14 3.22
C SER A 450 20.06 -21.22 4.58
N GLY A 451 18.80 -20.82 4.67
CA GLY A 451 17.95 -20.99 5.85
C GLY A 451 17.14 -22.29 5.81
N LEU A 452 16.02 -22.33 6.53
CA LEU A 452 15.06 -23.45 6.47
C LEU A 452 14.13 -23.33 5.26
N LEU A 453 13.64 -22.12 4.99
CA LEU A 453 12.64 -21.79 3.96
C LEU A 453 13.27 -21.05 2.77
N ALA A 454 14.45 -20.46 2.99
CA ALA A 454 15.25 -19.79 1.97
C ALA A 454 16.47 -20.64 1.61
N LEU A 455 16.34 -21.49 0.59
CA LEU A 455 17.36 -22.45 0.12
C LEU A 455 17.64 -22.25 -1.38
N GLY A 456 17.08 -23.11 -2.24
CA GLY A 456 17.22 -23.03 -3.70
C GLY A 456 16.40 -21.91 -4.35
N ASN A 457 15.40 -21.39 -3.64
CA ASN A 457 14.56 -20.25 -4.03
C ASN A 457 15.18 -18.88 -3.73
N GLN A 458 16.35 -18.81 -3.08
CA GLN A 458 16.98 -17.54 -2.73
C GLN A 458 17.32 -16.70 -3.96
N GLY A 459 17.15 -15.39 -3.84
CA GLY A 459 17.40 -14.45 -4.92
C GLY A 459 16.47 -13.24 -4.87
N THR A 460 16.60 -12.38 -5.87
CA THR A 460 15.70 -11.26 -6.12
C THR A 460 14.95 -11.52 -7.41
N TYR A 461 13.63 -11.44 -7.33
CA TYR A 461 12.70 -11.64 -8.44
C TYR A 461 11.88 -10.37 -8.63
N GLU A 462 11.65 -9.99 -9.87
CA GLU A 462 10.88 -8.78 -10.19
C GLU A 462 9.82 -9.13 -11.23
N GLN A 463 8.62 -8.57 -11.07
CA GLN A 463 7.60 -8.54 -12.09
C GLN A 463 6.87 -7.20 -12.11
N SER A 464 6.18 -6.95 -13.22
CA SER A 464 5.31 -5.78 -13.40
C SER A 464 3.93 -6.30 -13.81
N GLU A 465 2.91 -5.90 -13.06
CA GLU A 465 1.51 -6.24 -13.37
C GLU A 465 0.66 -4.97 -13.39
N PHE A 466 -0.36 -4.95 -14.26
CA PHE A 466 -1.36 -3.91 -14.21
C PHE A 466 -2.25 -4.08 -12.97
N THR A 467 -2.40 -3.01 -12.19
CA THR A 467 -3.21 -2.99 -10.98
C THR A 467 -4.28 -1.89 -11.05
N PHE A 468 -5.41 -2.13 -10.41
CA PHE A 468 -6.36 -1.09 -10.06
C PHE A 468 -6.58 -1.01 -8.55
N VAL A 469 -6.64 0.23 -8.04
CA VAL A 469 -6.78 0.51 -6.60
C VAL A 469 -7.98 1.42 -6.39
N PRO A 470 -9.16 0.92 -6.01
CA PRO A 470 -10.30 1.76 -5.66
C PRO A 470 -10.11 2.42 -4.29
N GLU A 471 -10.46 3.70 -4.20
CA GLU A 471 -10.46 4.49 -2.97
C GLU A 471 -11.84 5.09 -2.73
N LEU A 472 -12.37 4.90 -1.52
CA LEU A 472 -13.58 5.53 -1.01
C LEU A 472 -13.27 6.30 0.27
N ASN A 473 -13.68 7.55 0.33
CA ASN A 473 -13.59 8.36 1.54
C ASN A 473 -14.93 9.08 1.77
N PHE A 474 -15.45 8.98 2.99
CA PHE A 474 -16.65 9.70 3.41
C PHE A 474 -16.37 10.48 4.68
N LYS A 475 -16.74 11.75 4.71
CA LYS A 475 -16.47 12.68 5.81
C LYS A 475 -17.73 13.44 6.19
N LEU A 476 -17.99 13.51 7.48
CA LEU A 476 -18.94 14.43 8.08
C LEU A 476 -18.16 15.48 8.87
N GLY A 477 -18.44 16.76 8.63
CA GLY A 477 -17.73 17.83 9.30
C GLY A 477 -18.60 19.02 9.66
N TYR A 478 -18.02 19.86 10.50
CA TYR A 478 -18.63 21.05 11.05
C TYR A 478 -17.68 22.25 10.90
N ARG A 479 -18.22 23.35 10.38
CA ARG A 479 -17.53 24.64 10.24
C ARG A 479 -17.58 25.39 11.55
N PHE A 480 -16.49 25.30 12.32
CA PHE A 480 -16.37 25.97 13.61
C PHE A 480 -16.23 27.49 13.44
N ARG A 481 -15.45 27.92 12.45
CA ARG A 481 -15.28 29.31 12.00
C ARG A 481 -15.35 29.38 10.49
N GLN A 482 -15.37 30.60 9.93
CA GLN A 482 -15.42 30.80 8.47
C GLN A 482 -14.28 30.11 7.70
N HIS A 483 -13.12 29.93 8.34
CA HIS A 483 -11.91 29.36 7.72
C HIS A 483 -11.39 28.10 8.43
N VAL A 484 -12.16 27.54 9.38
CA VAL A 484 -11.72 26.37 10.15
C VAL A 484 -12.83 25.33 10.17
N GLU A 485 -12.56 24.20 9.52
CA GLU A 485 -13.44 23.05 9.44
C GLU A 485 -12.84 21.87 10.21
N MET A 486 -13.66 21.17 10.99
CA MET A 486 -13.29 19.90 11.61
C MET A 486 -14.14 18.79 11.00
N SER A 487 -13.56 17.60 10.80
CA SER A 487 -14.28 16.47 10.23
C SER A 487 -13.88 15.14 10.85
N VAL A 488 -14.83 14.23 10.90
CA VAL A 488 -14.59 12.80 11.13
C VAL A 488 -14.99 12.07 9.85
N GLY A 489 -14.13 11.17 9.40
CA GLY A 489 -14.36 10.41 8.18
C GLY A 489 -14.04 8.94 8.32
N TYR A 490 -14.40 8.22 7.27
CA TYR A 490 -14.06 6.83 7.06
C TYR A 490 -13.42 6.69 5.67
N SER A 491 -12.29 6.02 5.62
CA SER A 491 -11.55 5.69 4.40
C SER A 491 -11.57 4.19 4.16
N PHE A 492 -11.63 3.78 2.89
CA PHE A 492 -11.41 2.43 2.42
C PHE A 492 -10.55 2.49 1.16
N LEU A 493 -9.53 1.64 1.10
CA LEU A 493 -8.59 1.49 -0.01
C LEU A 493 -8.35 0.00 -0.23
N MET A 494 -8.33 -0.46 -1.48
CA MET A 494 -8.05 -1.86 -1.81
C MET A 494 -7.07 -1.93 -2.97
N PHE A 495 -6.11 -2.83 -2.90
CA PHE A 495 -5.17 -3.21 -3.96
C PHE A 495 -5.58 -4.59 -4.48
N ASP A 496 -5.69 -4.73 -5.80
CA ASP A 496 -6.11 -5.99 -6.44
C ASP A 496 -4.98 -7.05 -6.48
N SER A 497 -3.74 -6.61 -6.70
CA SER A 497 -2.55 -7.43 -6.92
C SER A 497 -1.34 -6.79 -6.24
N LEU A 498 -0.82 -7.51 -5.25
CA LEU A 498 0.40 -7.24 -4.49
C LEU A 498 1.12 -8.56 -4.23
N ALA A 499 2.45 -8.52 -4.29
CA ALA A 499 3.26 -9.59 -3.75
C ALA A 499 3.43 -9.35 -2.24
N LEU A 500 2.81 -10.17 -1.40
CA LEU A 500 2.99 -10.14 0.05
C LEU A 500 3.97 -11.24 0.47
N ALA A 501 4.77 -10.98 1.51
CA ALA A 501 5.88 -11.84 1.92
C ALA A 501 5.42 -13.23 2.38
N GLY A 502 4.26 -13.30 3.05
CA GLY A 502 3.67 -14.55 3.53
C GLY A 502 3.31 -15.53 2.40
N ASP A 503 2.87 -15.02 1.25
CA ASP A 503 2.42 -15.82 0.10
C ASP A 503 3.58 -16.33 -0.76
N GLN A 504 4.80 -15.80 -0.57
CA GLN A 504 6.01 -16.25 -1.29
C GLN A 504 6.67 -17.48 -0.64
N ILE A 505 6.15 -17.95 0.50
CA ILE A 505 6.75 -19.07 1.23
C ILE A 505 6.30 -20.41 0.67
N ASP A 506 7.25 -21.15 0.10
CA ASP A 506 7.11 -22.59 -0.17
C ASP A 506 7.61 -23.40 1.04
N ARG A 507 6.68 -24.12 1.70
CA ARG A 507 6.99 -25.01 2.83
C ARG A 507 7.58 -26.35 2.40
N SER A 508 7.64 -26.67 1.12
CA SER A 508 8.19 -27.93 0.66
C SER A 508 9.71 -27.86 0.67
N ILE A 509 10.33 -28.54 1.63
CA ILE A 509 11.78 -28.51 1.85
C ILE A 509 12.38 -29.86 1.54
N ASP A 510 13.58 -29.88 0.96
CA ASP A 510 14.46 -31.06 0.91
C ASP A 510 15.44 -31.02 2.09
N PRO A 511 15.24 -31.83 3.15
CA PRO A 511 16.10 -31.79 4.33
C PRO A 511 17.56 -32.17 4.07
N SER A 512 17.85 -32.89 2.98
CA SER A 512 19.23 -33.26 2.63
C SER A 512 20.08 -32.06 2.21
N ALA A 513 19.43 -30.97 1.79
CA ALA A 513 20.08 -29.72 1.40
C ALA A 513 20.28 -28.73 2.55
N LEU A 514 19.75 -29.00 3.75
CA LEU A 514 19.91 -28.12 4.92
C LEU A 514 21.36 -28.06 5.39
N ASN A 515 21.81 -26.86 5.78
CA ASN A 515 23.19 -26.58 6.20
C ASN A 515 24.25 -26.85 5.12
N THR A 516 23.87 -26.84 3.84
CA THR A 516 24.79 -26.97 2.70
C THR A 516 24.85 -25.67 1.91
N ASN A 517 25.94 -25.42 1.19
CA ASN A 517 26.04 -24.28 0.26
C ASN A 517 25.61 -24.66 -1.18
N GLY A 518 24.85 -25.75 -1.32
CA GLY A 518 24.42 -26.33 -2.59
C GLY A 518 25.19 -27.59 -3.01
N PRO A 519 24.71 -28.32 -4.04
CA PRO A 519 23.54 -28.00 -4.87
C PRO A 519 22.23 -28.22 -4.09
N PHE A 520 21.40 -27.18 -4.04
CA PHE A 520 20.07 -27.27 -3.45
C PHE A 520 19.19 -28.10 -4.38
N GLY A 521 18.37 -29.00 -3.83
CA GLY A 521 17.37 -29.72 -4.61
C GLY A 521 16.36 -28.77 -5.26
N ASN A 522 15.38 -29.31 -5.98
CA ASN A 522 14.36 -28.49 -6.66
C ASN A 522 13.37 -27.80 -5.71
N ARG A 523 13.53 -27.93 -4.39
CA ARG A 523 12.57 -27.44 -3.39
C ARG A 523 13.27 -26.88 -2.16
N PRO A 524 12.81 -25.76 -1.61
CA PRO A 524 11.72 -24.90 -2.08
C PRO A 524 12.03 -24.24 -3.43
N SER A 525 11.01 -24.08 -4.27
CA SER A 525 11.12 -23.39 -5.57
C SER A 525 10.37 -22.08 -5.54
N PHE A 526 10.96 -21.01 -6.08
CA PHE A 526 10.26 -19.74 -6.17
C PHE A 526 9.16 -19.79 -7.24
N THR A 527 7.97 -19.35 -6.87
CA THR A 527 6.86 -19.05 -7.78
C THR A 527 6.27 -17.74 -7.29
N MET A 528 6.12 -16.75 -8.16
CA MET A 528 5.49 -15.50 -7.76
C MET A 528 3.99 -15.73 -7.54
N ASN A 529 3.51 -15.33 -6.38
CA ASN A 529 2.09 -15.33 -6.05
C ASN A 529 1.64 -13.91 -5.73
N ASP A 530 0.53 -13.50 -6.33
CA ASP A 530 -0.07 -12.18 -6.12
C ASP A 530 -1.39 -12.33 -5.36
N THR A 531 -1.68 -11.35 -4.50
CA THR A 531 -2.89 -11.32 -3.68
C THR A 531 -3.44 -9.91 -3.54
N SER A 532 -4.65 -9.79 -3.01
CA SER A 532 -5.28 -8.51 -2.72
C SER A 532 -5.01 -8.06 -1.28
N LEU A 533 -4.88 -6.76 -1.06
CA LEU A 533 -4.80 -6.16 0.28
C LEU A 533 -5.79 -5.01 0.38
N TRP A 534 -6.61 -4.97 1.43
CA TRP A 534 -7.41 -3.79 1.75
C TRP A 534 -7.03 -3.15 3.07
N VAL A 535 -7.29 -1.85 3.17
CA VAL A 535 -7.07 -1.03 4.36
C VAL A 535 -8.27 -0.12 4.55
N GLN A 536 -8.75 0.00 5.79
CA GLN A 536 -9.91 0.82 6.10
C GLN A 536 -9.76 1.49 7.45
N GLY A 537 -10.40 2.64 7.68
CA GLY A 537 -10.37 3.20 9.02
C GLY A 537 -10.95 4.59 9.14
N VAL A 538 -10.70 5.19 10.30
CA VAL A 538 -11.24 6.48 10.67
C VAL A 538 -10.21 7.57 10.43
N ASP A 539 -10.68 8.69 9.88
CA ASP A 539 -9.88 9.89 9.66
C ASP A 539 -10.38 11.02 10.57
N LEU A 540 -9.46 11.70 11.26
CA LEU A 540 -9.75 12.88 12.06
C LEU A 540 -9.11 14.09 11.39
N GLY A 541 -9.94 14.94 10.78
CA GLY A 541 -9.50 16.01 9.89
C GLY A 541 -9.67 17.42 10.47
N LEU A 542 -8.72 18.28 10.16
CA LEU A 542 -8.77 19.74 10.29
C LEU A 542 -8.46 20.36 8.93
N ALA A 543 -9.32 21.25 8.45
CA ALA A 543 -9.11 21.98 7.21
C ALA A 543 -9.11 23.49 7.43
N ILE A 544 -8.19 24.16 6.74
CA ILE A 544 -8.07 25.61 6.68
C ILE A 544 -8.22 26.04 5.22
N THR A 545 -9.16 26.95 4.98
CA THR A 545 -9.41 27.58 3.67
C THR A 545 -8.99 29.05 3.75
N PHE A 546 -8.22 29.53 2.78
CA PHE A 546 -7.68 30.90 2.77
C PHE A 546 -8.06 31.68 1.52
#